data_AF-A0AAN4ZYZ7-F1
#
_entry.id   AF-A0AAN4ZYZ7-F1
#
_cell.length_a   1.000
_cell.length_b   1.000
_cell.length_c   1.000
_cell.angle_alpha   90.00
_cell.angle_beta   90.00
_cell.angle_gamma   90.00
#
_symmetry.space_group_name_H-M   'P 1'
#
loop_
_entity.id
_entity.type
_entity.pdbx_description
1 polymer ?
#
loop_
_entity_poly.entity_id
_entity_poly.type
_entity_poly.pdbx_seq_one_letter_code
_entity_poly.pdbx_strand_id
1 'polypeptide(L)'
;MGPRVIELLRGRDLGPDVAIYDAGTDGMGVMYQARGCARLIIVDARAPEGDPGAVFEVPGDVLERPPNQSLNLHDFRWDHALFAGRKIYGDEFPADVTVLLVEAKSLDLGLGLSPEVGAAAKTVADRISQMCLK
;
A
#
# COMPACT_ATOMS: atom_id res chain seq x y z
N MET A 1 -2.05 4.28 9.40
CA MET A 1 -2.62 4.78 8.14
C MET A 1 -3.28 3.63 7.38
N GLY A 2 -2.52 2.68 6.81
CA GLY A 2 -3.04 1.60 5.97
C GLY A 2 -4.24 0.83 6.56
N PRO A 3 -4.16 0.32 7.81
CA PRO A 3 -5.28 -0.37 8.44
C PRO A 3 -6.57 0.46 8.53
N ARG A 4 -6.45 1.79 8.71
CA ARG A 4 -7.62 2.68 8.74
C ARG A 4 -8.28 2.82 7.36
N VAL A 5 -7.49 2.85 6.29
CA VAL A 5 -8.03 2.86 4.92
C VAL A 5 -8.73 1.53 4.63
N ILE A 6 -8.13 0.41 5.02
CA ILE A 6 -8.73 -0.93 4.91
C ILE A 6 -10.06 -1.00 5.65
N GLU A 7 -10.13 -0.50 6.88
CA GLU A 7 -11.36 -0.43 7.66
C GLU A 7 -12.46 0.36 6.92
N LEU A 8 -12.11 1.51 6.34
CA LEU A 8 -13.05 2.33 5.55
C LEU A 8 -13.50 1.65 4.25
N LEU A 9 -12.65 0.84 3.63
CA LEU A 9 -12.96 0.11 2.40
C LEU A 9 -13.84 -1.12 2.65
N ARG A 10 -13.66 -1.82 3.77
CA ARG A 10 -14.49 -2.98 4.15
C ARG A 10 -15.97 -2.64 4.35
N GLY A 11 -16.29 -1.37 4.59
CA GLY A 11 -17.67 -0.86 4.65
C GLY A 11 -18.30 -0.54 3.30
N ARG A 12 -17.64 -0.86 2.18
CA ARG A 12 -18.05 -0.47 0.82
C ARG A 12 -18.20 -1.69 -0.08
N ASP A 13 -19.04 -1.56 -1.10
CA ASP A 13 -19.09 -2.52 -2.20
C ASP A 13 -18.00 -2.17 -3.22
N LEU A 14 -16.99 -3.03 -3.35
CA LEU A 14 -15.88 -2.88 -4.28
C LEU A 14 -16.00 -3.83 -5.49
N GLY A 15 -17.05 -4.65 -5.54
CA GLY A 15 -17.20 -5.73 -6.51
C GLY A 15 -16.62 -7.07 -6.04
N PRO A 16 -16.99 -8.17 -6.71
CA PRO A 16 -16.68 -9.54 -6.27
C PRO A 16 -15.21 -9.93 -6.46
N ASP A 17 -14.49 -9.26 -7.36
CA ASP A 17 -13.11 -9.60 -7.74
C ASP A 17 -12.06 -8.76 -6.97
N VAL A 18 -12.46 -8.05 -5.93
CA VAL A 18 -11.57 -7.22 -5.11
C VAL A 18 -11.29 -7.89 -3.76
N ALA A 19 -10.01 -8.17 -3.51
CA ALA A 19 -9.53 -8.62 -2.21
C ALA A 19 -8.88 -7.48 -1.43
N ILE A 20 -9.16 -7.39 -0.12
CA ILE A 20 -8.51 -6.44 0.78
C ILE A 20 -7.62 -7.22 1.75
N TYR A 21 -6.33 -6.90 1.76
CA TYR A 21 -5.34 -7.55 2.62
C TYR A 21 -4.64 -6.53 3.52
N ASP A 22 -4.69 -6.73 4.84
CA ASP A 22 -3.92 -5.93 5.79
C ASP A 22 -2.56 -6.58 6.00
N ALA A 23 -1.57 -6.06 5.27
CA ALA A 23 -0.22 -6.58 5.31
C ALA A 23 0.54 -6.19 6.58
N GLY A 24 0.15 -5.12 7.28
CA GLY A 24 0.96 -4.55 8.36
C GLY A 24 2.42 -4.36 7.95
N THR A 25 3.32 -5.14 8.54
CA THR A 25 4.75 -5.16 8.22
C THR A 25 5.21 -6.42 7.45
N ASP A 26 4.29 -7.28 7.03
CA ASP A 26 4.56 -8.52 6.28
C ASP A 26 4.68 -8.26 4.77
N GLY A 27 5.87 -7.87 4.32
CA GLY A 27 6.12 -7.70 2.88
C GLY A 27 6.06 -9.01 2.09
N MET A 28 6.36 -10.16 2.70
CA MET A 28 6.29 -11.45 2.02
C MET A 28 4.84 -11.81 1.71
N GLY A 29 3.93 -11.57 2.65
CA GLY A 29 2.49 -11.67 2.46
C GLY A 29 1.99 -10.85 1.28
N VAL A 30 2.47 -9.59 1.14
CA VAL A 30 2.14 -8.75 -0.04
C VAL A 30 2.53 -9.43 -1.34
N MET A 31 3.75 -9.98 -1.41
CA MET A 31 4.26 -10.65 -2.61
C MET A 31 3.38 -11.86 -3.00
N TYR A 32 3.03 -12.70 -2.03
CA TYR A 32 2.21 -13.89 -2.27
C TYR A 32 0.77 -13.54 -2.67
N GLN A 33 0.18 -12.54 -2.00
CA GLN A 33 -1.20 -12.12 -2.26
C GLN A 33 -1.36 -11.39 -3.58
N ALA A 34 -0.32 -10.69 -4.05
CA ALA A 34 -0.35 -10.01 -5.34
C ALA A 34 -0.29 -10.97 -6.52
N ARG A 35 0.20 -12.20 -6.35
CA ARG A 35 0.33 -13.18 -7.43
C ARG A 35 -1.05 -13.52 -8.03
N GLY A 36 -1.16 -13.43 -9.35
CA GLY A 36 -2.37 -13.70 -10.11
C GLY A 36 -3.37 -12.54 -10.14
N CYS A 37 -3.08 -11.43 -9.45
CA CYS A 37 -3.90 -10.21 -9.55
C CYS A 37 -3.62 -9.47 -10.86
N ALA A 38 -4.68 -8.90 -11.46
CA ALA A 38 -4.54 -8.02 -12.61
C ALA A 38 -3.99 -6.63 -12.21
N ARG A 39 -4.37 -6.15 -11.03
CA ARG A 39 -3.97 -4.84 -10.47
C ARG A 39 -3.65 -4.98 -8.99
N LEU A 40 -2.63 -4.27 -8.53
CA LEU A 40 -2.26 -4.13 -7.12
C LEU A 40 -2.30 -2.66 -6.69
N ILE A 41 -3.02 -2.37 -5.61
CA ILE A 41 -3.01 -1.04 -4.97
C ILE A 41 -2.42 -1.17 -3.58
N ILE A 42 -1.30 -0.50 -3.34
CA ILE A 42 -0.65 -0.45 -2.03
C ILE A 42 -0.93 0.90 -1.38
N VAL A 43 -1.19 0.89 -0.08
CA VAL A 43 -1.40 2.11 0.71
C VAL A 43 -0.49 2.07 1.92
N ASP A 44 0.39 3.06 2.06
CA ASP A 44 1.31 3.16 3.20
C ASP A 44 1.45 4.62 3.68
N ALA A 45 1.98 4.79 4.88
CA ALA A 45 2.43 6.09 5.35
C ALA A 45 3.85 6.38 4.88
N ARG A 46 4.16 7.64 4.63
CA ARG A 46 5.54 8.12 4.44
C ARG A 46 5.97 9.04 5.58
N ALA A 47 7.28 9.21 5.71
CA ALA A 47 7.89 10.09 6.71
C ALA A 47 7.41 11.56 6.54
N PRO A 48 7.26 12.31 7.64
CA PRO A 48 6.90 13.73 7.58
C PRO A 48 7.98 14.56 6.88
N GLU A 49 7.55 15.45 5.98
CA GLU A 49 8.39 16.45 5.28
C GLU A 49 7.82 17.87 5.38
N GLY A 50 6.61 18.04 5.93
CA GLY A 50 6.02 19.34 6.26
C GLY A 50 4.55 19.50 5.87
N ASP A 51 3.95 18.53 5.19
CA ASP A 51 2.55 18.57 4.72
C ASP A 51 1.77 17.31 5.15
N PRO A 52 1.44 17.16 6.46
CA PRO A 52 0.73 16.00 6.96
C PRO A 52 -0.61 15.77 6.26
N GLY A 53 -0.84 14.55 5.77
CA GLY A 53 -2.03 14.18 5.01
C GLY A 53 -1.90 14.37 3.50
N ALA A 54 -0.80 14.94 3.00
CA ALA A 54 -0.50 14.94 1.57
C ALA A 54 -0.51 13.52 1.01
N VAL A 55 -1.20 13.32 -0.11
CA VAL A 55 -1.37 12.03 -0.78
C VAL A 55 -0.53 12.01 -2.05
N PHE A 56 0.40 11.07 -2.13
CA PHE A 56 1.27 10.87 -3.28
C PHE A 56 0.88 9.57 -3.98
N GLU A 57 0.58 9.65 -5.27
CA GLU A 57 0.38 8.48 -6.12
C GLU A 57 1.67 8.20 -6.89
N VAL A 58 2.20 7.00 -6.73
CA VAL A 58 3.47 6.59 -7.33
C VAL A 58 3.23 5.29 -8.12
N PRO A 59 3.57 5.26 -9.41
CA PRO A 59 3.60 4.02 -10.18
C PRO A 59 4.54 3.00 -9.55
N GLY A 60 4.14 1.73 -9.50
CA GLY A 60 4.92 0.69 -8.81
C GLY A 60 6.28 0.42 -9.44
N ASP A 61 6.44 0.64 -10.74
CA ASP A 61 7.72 0.49 -11.46
C ASP A 61 8.78 1.50 -11.02
N VAL A 62 8.38 2.70 -10.56
CA VAL A 62 9.28 3.71 -9.98
C VAL A 62 9.84 3.26 -8.62
N LEU A 63 9.09 2.43 -7.91
CA LEU A 63 9.40 1.92 -6.57
C LEU A 63 10.02 0.52 -6.59
N GLU A 64 9.97 -0.15 -7.75
CA GLU A 64 10.56 -1.47 -7.96
C GLU A 64 12.09 -1.38 -7.91
N ARG A 65 12.66 -1.60 -6.73
CA ARG A 65 14.10 -1.54 -6.49
C ARG A 65 14.58 -2.80 -5.80
N PRO A 66 15.81 -3.28 -6.12
CA PRO A 66 16.37 -4.41 -5.40
C PRO A 66 16.44 -4.04 -3.91
N PRO A 67 16.02 -4.96 -3.01
CA PRO A 67 16.17 -4.74 -1.58
C PRO A 67 17.64 -4.45 -1.25
N ASN A 68 17.87 -3.55 -0.30
CA ASN A 68 19.18 -3.43 0.33
C ASN A 68 19.59 -4.81 0.86
N GLN A 69 20.89 -5.12 0.87
CA GLN A 69 21.40 -6.36 1.47
C GLN A 69 21.13 -6.36 2.99
N SER A 70 19.90 -6.69 3.38
CA SER A 70 19.57 -7.05 4.75
C SER A 70 19.65 -8.57 4.89
N LEU A 71 20.21 -9.01 6.01
CA LEU A 71 20.25 -10.41 6.40
C LEU A 71 19.01 -10.82 7.21
N ASN A 72 18.01 -9.95 7.32
CA ASN A 72 16.83 -10.15 8.17
C ASN A 72 15.52 -10.13 7.36
N LEU A 73 14.74 -11.19 7.49
CA LEU A 73 13.40 -11.30 6.90
C LEU A 73 12.43 -10.22 7.40
N HIS A 74 12.61 -9.69 8.61
CA HIS A 74 11.79 -8.61 9.15
C HIS A 74 11.96 -7.27 8.40
N ASP A 75 13.04 -7.10 7.65
CA ASP A 75 13.24 -5.91 6.82
C ASP A 75 12.62 -6.06 5.43
N PHE A 76 12.01 -7.22 5.12
CA PHE A 76 11.31 -7.44 3.87
C PHE A 76 9.97 -6.70 3.87
N ARG A 77 9.98 -5.49 3.33
CA ARG A 77 8.82 -4.60 3.19
C ARG A 77 8.08 -4.81 1.87
N TRP A 78 6.90 -4.19 1.75
CA TRP A 78 6.06 -4.27 0.55
C TRP A 78 6.76 -3.76 -0.72
N ASP A 79 7.68 -2.80 -0.62
CA ASP A 79 8.41 -2.26 -1.77
C ASP A 79 9.42 -3.27 -2.31
N HIS A 80 10.03 -4.07 -1.44
CA HIS A 80 10.84 -5.23 -1.83
C HIS A 80 9.99 -6.31 -2.50
N ALA A 81 8.71 -6.44 -2.10
CA ALA A 81 7.77 -7.39 -2.71
C ALA A 81 7.51 -7.09 -4.18
N LEU A 82 7.55 -5.81 -4.60
CA LEU A 82 7.38 -5.43 -6.01
C LEU A 82 8.51 -5.99 -6.87
N PHE A 83 9.76 -5.79 -6.43
CA PHE A 83 10.94 -6.29 -7.15
C PHE A 83 11.03 -7.81 -7.13
N ALA A 84 10.92 -8.41 -5.94
CA ALA A 84 11.02 -9.86 -5.79
C ALA A 84 9.88 -10.59 -6.50
N GLY A 85 8.64 -10.09 -6.36
CA GLY A 85 7.46 -10.65 -7.00
C GLY A 85 7.58 -10.65 -8.51
N ARG A 86 7.96 -9.53 -9.13
CA ARG A 86 8.18 -9.48 -10.59
C ARG A 86 9.30 -10.43 -11.02
N LYS A 87 10.40 -10.52 -10.26
CA LYS A 87 11.52 -11.43 -10.59
C LYS A 87 11.18 -12.90 -10.47
N ILE A 88 10.39 -13.29 -9.47
CA ILE A 88 10.09 -14.69 -9.16
C ILE A 88 8.89 -15.19 -9.98
N TYR A 89 7.85 -14.38 -10.13
CA TYR A 89 6.59 -14.79 -10.75
C TYR A 89 6.40 -14.31 -12.19
N GLY A 90 7.25 -13.38 -12.67
CA GLY A 90 7.15 -12.87 -14.04
C GLY A 90 5.77 -12.30 -14.34
N ASP A 91 5.13 -12.84 -15.39
CA ASP A 91 3.81 -12.39 -15.86
C ASP A 91 2.65 -12.70 -14.90
N GLU A 92 2.87 -13.60 -13.92
CA GLU A 92 1.88 -13.84 -12.85
C GLU A 92 1.90 -12.74 -11.77
N PHE A 93 2.87 -11.80 -11.80
CA PHE A 93 2.86 -10.64 -10.91
C PHE A 93 2.21 -9.44 -11.60
N PRO A 94 1.36 -8.65 -10.91
CA PRO A 94 0.62 -7.56 -11.52
C PRO A 94 1.54 -6.53 -12.16
N ALA A 95 1.28 -6.22 -13.43
CA ALA A 95 1.95 -5.13 -14.13
C ALA A 95 1.37 -3.76 -13.76
N ASP A 96 0.06 -3.71 -13.47
CA ASP A 96 -0.64 -2.49 -13.03
C ASP A 96 -0.53 -2.37 -11.51
N VAL A 97 0.44 -1.57 -11.05
CA VAL A 97 0.70 -1.34 -9.64
C VAL A 97 0.62 0.15 -9.33
N THR A 98 -0.25 0.51 -8.38
CA THR A 98 -0.37 1.89 -7.87
C THR A 98 -0.05 1.92 -6.39
N VAL A 99 0.81 2.84 -5.96
CA VAL A 99 1.14 3.04 -4.55
C VAL A 99 0.66 4.42 -4.10
N LEU A 100 -0.16 4.45 -3.04
CA LEU A 100 -0.66 5.65 -2.41
C LEU A 100 0.08 5.85 -1.08
N LEU A 101 1.00 6.80 -1.06
CA LEU A 101 1.75 7.19 0.13
C LEU A 101 1.10 8.41 0.77
N VAL A 102 0.79 8.34 2.06
CA VAL A 102 0.25 9.49 2.79
C VAL A 102 1.24 9.96 3.84
N GLU A 103 1.55 11.25 3.80
CA GLU A 103 2.49 11.85 4.71
C GLU A 103 1.96 11.87 6.15
N ALA A 104 2.71 11.29 7.07
CA ALA A 104 2.36 11.29 8.48
C ALA A 104 2.62 12.65 9.13
N LYS A 105 1.90 12.96 10.21
CA LYS A 105 2.23 14.11 11.08
C LYS A 105 3.38 13.80 12.04
N SER A 106 3.36 12.60 12.61
CA SER A 106 4.39 12.05 13.49
C SER A 106 4.38 10.52 13.34
N LEU A 107 5.54 9.90 13.56
CA LEU A 107 5.73 8.45 13.62
C LEU A 107 6.07 7.97 15.03
N ASP A 108 5.92 8.83 16.04
CA ASP A 108 6.15 8.48 17.44
C ASP A 108 5.16 7.40 17.91
N LEU A 109 5.53 6.67 18.95
CA LEU A 109 4.66 5.68 19.56
C LEU A 109 3.36 6.35 20.05
N GLY A 110 2.24 5.90 19.51
CA GLY A 110 0.92 6.44 19.81
C GLY A 110 -0.17 5.63 19.12
N LEU A 111 -1.41 5.91 19.53
CA LEU A 111 -2.60 5.30 18.94
C LEU A 111 -3.39 6.35 18.18
N GLY A 112 -3.86 5.99 16.99
CA GLY A 112 -4.72 6.83 16.16
C GLY A 112 -3.96 7.66 15.12
N LEU A 113 -4.73 8.47 14.38
CA LEU A 113 -4.24 9.34 13.32
C LEU A 113 -4.43 10.80 13.75
N SER A 114 -3.58 11.70 13.26
CA SER A 114 -3.87 13.13 13.35
C SER A 114 -5.10 13.47 12.51
N PRO A 115 -5.80 14.59 12.79
CA PRO A 115 -6.97 15.00 12.02
C PRO A 115 -6.71 15.09 10.51
N GLU A 116 -5.55 15.60 10.11
CA GLU A 116 -5.13 15.79 8.73
C GLU A 116 -4.95 14.44 8.01
N VAL A 117 -4.23 13.49 8.64
CA VAL A 117 -4.03 12.13 8.11
C VAL A 117 -5.34 11.33 8.12
N GLY A 118 -6.20 11.54 9.12
CA GLY A 118 -7.53 10.94 9.19
C GLY A 118 -8.46 11.40 8.08
N ALA A 119 -8.38 12.67 7.67
CA ALA A 119 -9.09 13.19 6.50
C ALA A 119 -8.53 12.58 5.21
N ALA A 120 -7.21 12.55 5.05
CA ALA A 120 -6.54 11.94 3.91
C ALA A 120 -6.89 10.45 3.75
N ALA A 121 -6.99 9.70 4.85
CA ALA A 121 -7.41 8.30 4.81
C ALA A 121 -8.81 8.11 4.19
N LYS A 122 -9.76 9.04 4.43
CA LYS A 122 -11.08 9.03 3.79
C LYS A 122 -10.96 9.30 2.29
N THR A 123 -10.20 10.33 1.91
CA THR A 123 -9.95 10.66 0.51
C THR A 123 -9.30 9.50 -0.26
N VAL A 124 -8.33 8.83 0.34
CA VAL A 124 -7.68 7.64 -0.24
C VAL A 124 -8.69 6.50 -0.42
N ALA A 125 -9.52 6.21 0.60
CA ALA A 125 -10.54 5.17 0.49
C ALA A 125 -11.55 5.49 -0.64
N ASP A 126 -11.98 6.75 -0.78
CA ASP A 126 -12.85 7.21 -1.87
C ASP A 126 -12.23 7.00 -3.24
N ARG A 127 -10.95 7.37 -3.39
CA ARG A 127 -10.20 7.18 -4.64
C ARG A 127 -10.07 5.71 -5.00
N ILE A 128 -9.74 4.84 -4.04
CA ILE A 128 -9.60 3.39 -4.28
C ILE A 128 -10.94 2.79 -4.69
N SER A 129 -12.05 3.14 -4.03
CA SER A 129 -13.38 2.67 -4.45
C SER A 129 -13.69 3.03 -5.91
N GLN A 130 -13.34 4.24 -6.34
CA GLN A 130 -13.52 4.67 -7.73
C GLN A 130 -12.60 3.93 -8.72
N MET A 131 -11.43 3.47 -8.28
CA MET A 131 -10.51 2.66 -9.08
C MET A 131 -10.99 1.21 -9.25
N CYS A 132 -11.74 0.68 -8.28
CA CYS A 132 -12.30 -0.69 -8.33
C CYS A 132 -13.55 -0.79 -9.20
N LEU A 133 -14.34 0.28 -9.31
CA LEU A 133 -15.58 0.30 -10.10
C LEU A 133 -15.36 0.50 -11.62
N LYS A 134 -14.11 0.65 -12.07
CA LYS A 134 -13.71 0.85 -13.46
C LYS A 134 -12.98 -0.37 -13.99
#